data_AF-A0A436ZRE3-F1
#
_entry.id   AF-A0A436ZRE3-F1
#
_cell.length_a   1.000
_cell.length_b   1.000
_cell.length_c   1.000
_cell.angle_alpha   90.00
_cell.angle_beta   90.00
_cell.angle_gamma   90.00
#
_symmetry.space_group_name_H-M   'P 1'
#
loop_
_entity.id
_entity.type
_entity.pdbx_description
1 polymer ?
#
loop_
_entity_poly.entity_id
_entity_poly.type
_entity_poly.pdbx_seq_one_letter_code
_entity_poly.pdbx_strand_id
1 'polypeptide(L)'
;MEKGDYVCIHVERDPHGITDVGLLITDTDEGYGDLAKGAGGKYQYLISSPRKLSQNGYITDVALWRGHLDSLPNGWKWAYHPDVTADINHGRHGDYLYFIYKGDLGQREHR
;
A
#
# COMPACT_ATOMS: atom_id res chain seq x y z
N MET A 1 -12.12 21.73 -2.34
CA MET A 1 -11.63 20.34 -2.25
C MET A 1 -10.71 20.13 -3.43
N GLU A 2 -9.41 20.05 -3.20
CA GLU A 2 -8.46 19.66 -4.25
C GLU A 2 -8.62 18.18 -4.55
N LYS A 3 -8.68 17.85 -5.85
CA LYS A 3 -8.69 16.47 -6.34
C LYS A 3 -7.28 15.91 -6.16
N GLY A 4 -7.12 14.83 -5.39
CA GLY A 4 -5.92 14.03 -5.46
C GLY A 4 -5.83 13.26 -6.78
N ASP A 5 -4.61 12.96 -7.20
CA ASP A 5 -4.30 12.17 -8.40
C ASP A 5 -3.85 10.76 -8.00
N TYR A 6 -4.23 9.75 -8.79
CA TYR A 6 -3.71 8.39 -8.61
C TYR A 6 -3.11 7.80 -9.89
N VAL A 7 -2.08 6.98 -9.70
CA VAL A 7 -1.46 6.18 -10.77
C VAL A 7 -1.68 4.72 -10.46
N CYS A 8 -2.26 3.98 -11.42
CA CYS A 8 -2.37 2.53 -11.33
C CYS A 8 -0.99 1.91 -11.59
N ILE A 9 -0.56 1.02 -10.69
CA ILE A 9 0.64 0.21 -10.90
C ILE A 9 0.21 -1.07 -11.64
N HIS A 10 0.99 -1.49 -12.65
CA HIS A 10 0.76 -2.78 -13.29
C HIS A 10 0.98 -3.91 -12.29
N VAL A 11 0.01 -4.83 -12.17
CA VAL A 11 0.10 -5.99 -11.30
C VAL A 11 -0.09 -7.25 -12.15
N GLU A 12 0.88 -8.15 -12.10
CA GLU A 12 0.71 -9.50 -12.62
C GLU A 12 -0.12 -10.32 -11.63
N ARG A 13 -1.14 -11.03 -12.14
CA ARG A 13 -2.03 -11.82 -11.29
C ARG A 13 -1.29 -13.04 -10.77
N ASP A 14 -1.05 -13.07 -9.46
CA ASP A 14 -0.58 -14.28 -8.78
C ASP A 14 -1.72 -15.30 -8.65
N PRO A 15 -1.51 -16.59 -9.00
CA PRO A 15 -2.54 -17.63 -8.96
C PRO A 15 -3.03 -17.96 -7.54
N HIS A 16 -2.35 -17.49 -6.50
CA HIS A 16 -2.74 -17.61 -5.09
C HIS A 16 -3.35 -16.34 -4.50
N GLY A 17 -3.43 -15.25 -5.27
CA GLY A 17 -4.08 -13.99 -4.89
C GLY A 17 -3.40 -13.28 -3.72
N ILE A 18 -3.09 -11.99 -3.89
CA ILE A 18 -2.62 -11.17 -2.77
C ILE A 18 -3.84 -10.74 -1.95
N THR A 19 -3.82 -11.00 -0.64
CA THR A 19 -4.93 -10.67 0.26
C THR A 19 -4.65 -9.47 1.15
N ASP A 20 -3.37 -9.12 1.26
CA ASP A 20 -2.93 -8.00 2.08
C ASP A 20 -1.60 -7.44 1.59
N VAL A 21 -1.45 -6.13 1.77
CA VAL A 21 -0.25 -5.37 1.42
C VAL A 21 0.05 -4.40 2.55
N GLY A 22 1.32 -4.33 2.94
CA GLY A 22 1.84 -3.41 3.94
C GLY A 22 3.08 -2.66 3.44
N LEU A 23 3.40 -1.57 4.11
CA LEU A 23 4.62 -0.79 3.88
C LEU A 23 5.58 -1.03 5.05
N LEU A 24 6.78 -1.53 4.78
CA LEU A 24 7.86 -1.62 5.76
C LEU A 24 8.79 -0.41 5.59
N ILE A 25 9.03 0.31 6.69
CA ILE A 25 10.01 1.39 6.77
C ILE A 25 11.09 0.96 7.76
N THR A 26 12.35 0.90 7.31
CA THR A 26 13.45 0.36 8.13
C THR A 26 14.76 1.08 7.86
N ASP A 27 15.66 1.07 8.84
CA ASP A 27 17.02 1.60 8.71
C ASP A 27 17.98 0.61 8.01
N THR A 28 17.52 -0.62 7.74
CA THR A 28 18.32 -1.71 7.17
C THR A 28 17.97 -1.96 5.70
N ASP A 29 18.99 -2.21 4.87
CA ASP A 29 18.77 -2.74 3.52
C ASP A 29 18.39 -4.22 3.60
N GLU A 30 17.16 -4.54 3.20
CA GLU A 30 16.61 -5.91 3.20
C GLU A 30 16.90 -6.63 1.87
N GLY A 31 17.59 -5.99 0.93
CA GLY A 31 17.94 -6.54 -0.38
C GLY A 31 16.78 -6.57 -1.39
N TYR A 32 15.66 -5.93 -1.06
CA TYR A 32 14.50 -5.81 -1.95
C TYR A 32 14.56 -4.54 -2.81
N GLY A 33 13.57 -4.39 -3.70
CA GLY A 33 13.38 -3.14 -4.44
C GLY A 33 12.98 -2.00 -3.51
N ASP A 34 13.94 -1.15 -3.17
CA ASP A 34 13.72 0.05 -2.37
C ASP A 34 12.87 1.08 -3.13
N LEU A 35 11.65 1.33 -2.65
CA LEU A 35 10.76 2.38 -3.18
C LEU A 35 11.33 3.79 -2.97
N ALA A 36 12.27 3.89 -2.04
CA ALA A 36 12.89 5.10 -1.57
C ALA A 36 14.24 5.39 -2.26
N LYS A 37 14.62 4.57 -3.25
CA LYS A 37 15.97 4.57 -3.82
C LYS A 37 16.35 5.92 -4.42
N GLY A 38 17.48 6.45 -3.98
CA GLY A 38 18.04 7.72 -4.47
C GLY A 38 17.49 8.97 -3.79
N ALA A 39 16.45 8.86 -2.94
CA ALA A 39 15.92 9.98 -2.17
C ALA A 39 16.57 10.14 -0.78
N GLY A 40 17.35 9.16 -0.32
CA GLY A 40 17.99 9.14 0.99
C GLY A 40 17.02 8.87 2.15
N GLY A 41 17.54 8.66 3.36
CA GLY A 41 16.74 8.30 4.54
C GLY A 41 16.53 6.79 4.67
N LYS A 42 15.43 6.40 5.33
CA LYS A 42 15.07 5.00 5.58
C LYS A 42 14.70 4.27 4.29
N TYR A 43 14.98 2.97 4.26
CA TYR A 43 14.53 2.09 3.19
C TYR A 43 13.03 1.82 3.30
N GLN A 44 12.39 1.63 2.16
CA GLN A 44 10.94 1.45 2.08
C GLN A 44 10.58 0.30 1.14
N TYR A 45 9.81 -0.65 1.65
CA TYR A 45 9.45 -1.86 0.92
C TYR A 45 7.96 -2.10 0.96
N LEU A 46 7.39 -2.47 -0.19
CA LEU A 46 6.04 -3.00 -0.25
C LEU A 46 6.09 -4.50 0.05
N ILE A 47 5.38 -4.93 1.09
CA ILE A 47 5.32 -6.34 1.49
C ILE A 47 3.92 -6.85 1.21
N SER A 48 3.82 -7.91 0.42
CA SER A 48 2.58 -8.66 0.23
C SER A 48 2.59 -9.94 1.05
N SER A 49 1.50 -10.24 1.74
CA SER A 49 1.31 -11.54 2.38
C SER A 49 0.31 -12.37 1.59
N PRO A 50 0.72 -13.49 0.96
CA PRO A 50 -0.23 -14.43 0.39
C PRO A 50 -0.96 -15.16 1.51
N ARG A 51 -2.29 -15.07 1.57
CA ARG A 51 -3.10 -16.05 2.31
C ARG A 51 -3.66 -17.07 1.33
N LYS A 52 -3.86 -18.30 1.80
CA LYS A 52 -4.61 -19.32 1.04
C LYS A 52 -5.96 -18.72 0.61
N LEU A 53 -6.25 -18.80 -0.69
CA LEU A 53 -7.45 -18.31 -1.39
C LEU A 53 -8.80 -18.75 -0.81
N SER A 54 -8.82 -19.59 0.23
CA SER A 54 -9.99 -20.39 0.53
C SER A 54 -11.12 -19.65 1.26
N GLN A 55 -10.97 -18.42 1.79
CA GLN A 55 -12.06 -17.85 2.60
C GLN A 55 -12.38 -16.34 2.48
N ASN A 56 -11.46 -15.43 2.12
CA ASN A 56 -11.73 -13.98 2.30
C ASN A 56 -11.49 -13.09 1.06
N GLY A 57 -11.42 -13.67 -0.14
CA GLY A 57 -11.18 -12.96 -1.41
C GLY A 57 -9.85 -12.20 -1.48
N TYR A 58 -9.64 -11.40 -2.53
CA TYR A 58 -8.30 -10.92 -2.93
C TYR A 58 -8.29 -9.46 -3.40
N ILE A 59 -7.10 -8.85 -3.38
CA ILE A 59 -6.83 -7.53 -3.95
C ILE A 59 -6.92 -7.63 -5.47
N THR A 60 -7.78 -6.79 -6.06
CA THR A 60 -8.03 -6.72 -7.50
C THR A 60 -7.31 -5.56 -8.16
N ASP A 61 -7.11 -4.47 -7.41
CA ASP A 61 -6.53 -3.23 -7.92
C ASP A 61 -5.64 -2.59 -6.85
N VAL A 62 -4.57 -1.95 -7.31
CA VAL A 62 -3.68 -1.15 -6.45
C VAL A 62 -3.36 0.17 -7.14
N ALA A 63 -3.16 1.22 -6.35
CA ALA A 63 -2.76 2.51 -6.85
C ALA A 63 -1.91 3.27 -5.82
N LEU A 64 -1.19 4.26 -6.32
CA LEU A 64 -0.60 5.29 -5.48
C LEU A 64 -1.55 6.48 -5.42
N TRP A 65 -1.87 6.95 -4.23
CA TRP A 65 -2.71 8.10 -3.98
C TRP A 65 -1.88 9.28 -3.48
N ARG A 66 -1.87 10.36 -4.26
CA ARG A 66 -1.33 11.64 -3.83
C ARG A 66 -2.48 12.52 -3.35
N GLY A 67 -2.57 12.78 -2.06
CA GLY A 67 -3.67 13.55 -1.46
C GLY A 67 -3.61 13.55 0.06
N HIS A 68 -4.74 13.84 0.71
CA HIS A 68 -4.84 13.80 2.18
C HIS A 68 -5.38 12.44 2.67
N LEU A 69 -4.98 12.06 3.90
CA LEU A 69 -5.44 10.84 4.58
C LEU A 69 -6.98 10.76 4.72
N ASP A 70 -7.66 11.91 4.75
CA ASP A 70 -9.12 11.98 4.91
C ASP A 70 -9.89 11.95 3.58
N SER A 71 -9.20 11.79 2.45
CA SER A 71 -9.76 12.03 1.10
C SER A 71 -9.73 10.83 0.15
N LEU A 72 -9.69 9.61 0.71
CA LEU A 72 -9.59 8.39 -0.10
C LEU A 72 -10.76 8.26 -1.10
N PRO A 73 -10.51 7.94 -2.38
CA PRO A 73 -11.59 7.78 -3.35
C PRO A 73 -12.48 6.56 -3.02
N ASN A 74 -13.76 6.65 -3.38
CA ASN A 74 -14.75 5.59 -3.08
C ASN A 74 -14.30 4.19 -3.56
N GLY A 75 -14.45 3.23 -2.65
CA GLY A 75 -14.15 1.81 -2.88
C GLY A 75 -12.69 1.42 -2.74
N TRP A 76 -11.77 2.37 -2.50
CA TRP A 76 -10.38 2.09 -2.14
C TRP A 76 -10.23 1.92 -0.63
N LYS A 77 -9.17 1.21 -0.23
CA LYS A 77 -8.75 0.99 1.16
C LYS A 77 -7.26 1.32 1.30
N TRP A 78 -6.85 1.80 2.47
CA TRP A 78 -5.43 2.02 2.79
C TRP A 78 -4.70 0.69 2.98
N ALA A 79 -3.45 0.58 2.52
CA ALA A 79 -2.54 -0.46 3.00
C ALA A 79 -2.38 -0.37 4.52
N TYR A 80 -2.35 -1.51 5.21
CA TYR A 80 -2.26 -1.53 6.67
C TYR A 80 -0.81 -1.35 7.13
N HIS A 81 -0.60 -0.51 8.15
CA HIS A 81 0.59 -0.54 9.01
C HIS A 81 0.18 -0.09 10.42
N PRO A 82 0.65 -0.77 11.48
CA PRO A 82 0.25 -0.47 12.86
C PRO A 82 0.72 0.90 13.38
N ASP A 83 1.87 1.40 12.90
CA ASP A 83 2.53 2.53 13.57
C ASP A 83 2.69 3.80 12.73
N VAL A 84 2.39 3.78 11.43
CA VAL A 84 2.65 4.94 10.57
C VAL A 84 1.71 4.85 9.40
N THR A 85 1.00 5.93 9.12
CA THR A 85 0.32 6.20 7.86
C THR A 85 1.07 5.54 6.71
N ALA A 86 0.39 4.82 5.80
CA ALA A 86 0.98 4.15 4.63
C ALA A 86 1.60 5.12 3.60
N ASP A 87 2.13 6.25 4.07
CA ASP A 87 2.83 7.29 3.37
C ASP A 87 4.25 6.83 3.06
N ILE A 88 4.47 6.54 1.80
CA ILE A 88 5.78 6.23 1.22
C ILE A 88 6.70 7.45 1.37
N ASN A 89 6.17 8.68 1.44
CA ASN A 89 6.99 9.86 1.67
C ASN A 89 7.26 10.14 3.15
N HIS A 90 6.99 9.21 4.06
CA HIS A 90 7.23 9.45 5.48
C HIS A 90 8.70 9.84 5.77
N GLY A 91 8.87 10.94 6.51
CA GLY A 91 10.19 11.51 6.81
C GLY A 91 10.79 12.33 5.66
N ARG A 92 10.05 12.54 4.56
CA ARG A 92 10.47 13.35 3.41
C ARG A 92 9.49 14.50 3.25
N HIS A 93 10.00 15.70 3.32
CA HIS A 93 9.21 16.91 3.15
C HIS A 93 8.58 16.94 1.74
N GLY A 94 7.27 17.21 1.62
CA GLY A 94 6.56 17.23 0.33
C GLY A 94 5.12 16.70 0.44
N ASP A 95 4.52 16.42 -0.71
CA ASP A 95 3.17 15.81 -0.78
C ASP A 95 3.18 14.38 -0.26
N TYR A 96 2.11 13.99 0.42
CA TYR A 96 1.92 12.62 0.88
C TYR A 96 1.64 11.66 -0.28
N LEU A 97 2.21 10.46 -0.22
CA LEU A 97 2.03 9.43 -1.24
C LEU A 97 1.70 8.11 -0.58
N TYR A 98 0.48 7.63 -0.78
CA TYR A 98 -0.01 6.46 -0.08
C TYR A 98 -0.23 5.28 -1.00
N PHE A 99 0.03 4.07 -0.51
CA PHE A 99 -0.43 2.86 -1.19
C PHE A 99 -1.88 2.57 -0.82
N ILE A 100 -2.73 2.42 -1.85
CA ILE A 100 -4.15 2.11 -1.71
C ILE A 100 -4.51 0.90 -2.56
N TYR A 101 -5.52 0.15 -2.15
CA TYR A 101 -5.97 -1.03 -2.88
C TYR A 101 -7.50 -1.15 -2.92
N LYS A 102 -7.99 -1.89 -3.91
CA LYS A 102 -9.35 -2.46 -3.95
C LYS A 102 -9.26 -3.96 -3.95
N GLY A 103 -10.30 -4.60 -3.46
CA GLY A 103 -10.42 -6.03 -3.54
C GLY A 103 -11.78 -6.49 -3.06
N ASP A 104 -12.17 -7.67 -3.52
CA ASP A 104 -13.30 -8.41 -2.96
C ASP A 104 -12.85 -9.06 -1.66
N LEU A 105 -12.37 -8.25 -0.71
CA LEU A 105 -11.99 -8.73 0.60
C LEU A 105 -13.29 -8.86 1.41
N GLY A 106 -13.66 -10.09 1.76
CA GLY A 106 -14.78 -10.35 2.67
C GLY A 106 -14.69 -9.48 3.94
N GLN A 107 -15.82 -9.22 4.60
CA GLN A 107 -15.89 -8.39 5.81
C GLN A 107 -14.74 -8.74 6.76
N ARG A 108 -13.80 -7.82 6.97
CA ARG A 108 -12.70 -8.01 7.92
C ARG A 108 -13.32 -7.95 9.32
N GLU A 109 -13.53 -9.10 9.95
CA GLU A 109 -13.81 -9.12 11.39
C GLU A 109 -12.55 -8.62 12.11
N HIS A 110 -12.62 -7.41 12.65
CA HIS A 110 -11.64 -6.92 13.60
C HIS A 110 -11.70 -7.81 14.84
N ARG A 111 -10.67 -8.64 15.05
CA ARG A 111 -10.40 -9.29 16.35
C ARG A 111 -9.34 -8.50 17.09
#